data_AF-A0A7V9F2J3-F1
#
_entry.id   AF-A0A7V9F2J3-F1
#
_cell.length_a   1.000
_cell.length_b   1.000
_cell.length_c   1.000
_cell.angle_alpha   90.00
_cell.angle_beta   90.00
_cell.angle_gamma   90.00
#
_symmetry.space_group_name_H-M   'P 1'
#
loop_
_entity.id
_entity.type
_entity.pdbx_description
1 polymer ?
#
loop_
_entity_poly.entity_id
_entity_poly.type
_entity_poly.pdbx_seq_one_letter_code
_entity_poly.pdbx_strand_id
1 'polypeptide(L)'
;SRALPTRVTDPFAVTWHADVEKVTTRTVENAARDGIRVTYTPSGAGQAGCAMPTRAQGTISFIIRRKPQRITVSVRLQYDVVINSHLDAPAQYSTLLHELAHIYCGHLGTPNEKWWPARIRLPHAQDEFEAESTAYLVASRHDSTVQFPPYLDQHLTANGQRPPMSFDRVLKVSKELEDMGTKPLPMRKP
;
A
#
# COMPACT_ATOMS: atom_id res chain seq x y z
N SER A 1 -0.59 24.85 29.82
CA SER A 1 -1.13 24.41 28.51
C SER A 1 -1.36 22.90 28.59
N ARG A 2 -2.50 22.40 28.12
CA ARG A 2 -2.74 20.95 28.06
C ARG A 2 -2.09 20.44 26.76
N ALA A 3 -1.26 19.40 26.85
CA ALA A 3 -0.68 18.79 25.65
C ALA A 3 -1.81 18.34 24.72
N LEU A 4 -1.71 18.69 23.43
CA LEU A 4 -2.66 18.22 22.44
C LEU A 4 -2.57 16.69 22.37
N PRO A 5 -3.70 15.98 22.23
CA PRO A 5 -3.67 14.53 22.06
C PRO A 5 -2.77 14.14 20.90
N THR A 6 -2.02 13.04 21.03
CA THR A 6 -1.06 12.55 20.01
C THR A 6 -1.67 12.50 18.60
N ARG A 7 -2.98 12.26 18.49
CA ARG A 7 -3.79 12.26 17.25
C ARG A 7 -3.83 13.60 16.49
N VAL A 8 -3.67 14.73 17.18
CA VAL A 8 -3.64 16.07 16.56
C VAL A 8 -2.24 16.41 16.05
N THR A 9 -1.21 15.82 16.66
CA THR A 9 0.20 16.07 16.33
C THR A 9 0.77 15.03 15.37
N ASP A 10 0.22 13.82 15.36
CA ASP A 10 0.61 12.70 14.49
C ASP A 10 -0.63 11.85 14.11
N PRO A 11 -1.36 12.25 13.07
CA PRO A 11 -2.61 11.60 12.67
C PRO A 11 -2.40 10.20 12.04
N PHE A 12 -1.15 9.79 11.79
CA PHE A 12 -0.81 8.53 11.12
C PHE A 12 -0.10 7.51 12.02
N ALA A 13 0.08 7.81 13.31
CA ALA A 13 0.71 6.90 14.26
C ALA A 13 -0.06 5.58 14.38
N VAL A 14 0.62 4.47 14.10
CA VAL A 14 0.11 3.10 14.27
C VAL A 14 1.04 2.36 15.24
N THR A 15 0.50 1.53 16.14
CA THR A 15 1.33 0.61 16.94
C THR A 15 1.29 -0.77 16.29
N TRP A 16 2.43 -1.47 16.24
CA TRP A 16 2.53 -2.80 15.62
C TRP A 16 3.12 -3.79 16.61
N HIS A 17 2.45 -4.93 16.79
CA HIS A 17 2.98 -6.03 17.61
C HIS A 17 3.92 -6.97 16.84
N ALA A 18 3.80 -6.99 15.51
CA ALA A 18 4.74 -7.68 14.63
C ALA A 18 5.97 -6.81 14.36
N ASP A 19 7.08 -7.45 13.99
CA ASP A 19 8.27 -6.78 13.48
C ASP A 19 7.94 -6.06 12.15
N VAL A 20 7.52 -4.81 12.26
CA VAL A 20 7.01 -3.98 11.15
C VAL A 20 8.08 -3.78 10.09
N GLU A 21 9.36 -3.73 10.46
CA GLU A 21 10.47 -3.61 9.52
C GLU A 21 10.61 -4.87 8.67
N LYS A 22 10.51 -6.05 9.29
CA LYS A 22 10.54 -7.34 8.58
C LYS A 22 9.33 -7.51 7.65
N VAL A 23 8.14 -7.11 8.09
CA VAL A 23 6.91 -7.17 7.28
C VAL A 23 6.98 -6.19 6.11
N THR A 24 7.45 -4.96 6.36
CA THR A 24 7.67 -3.93 5.33
C THR A 24 8.66 -4.42 4.29
N THR A 25 9.82 -4.92 4.72
CA THR A 25 10.87 -5.45 3.84
C THR A 25 10.32 -6.54 2.93
N ARG A 26 9.57 -7.50 3.49
CA ARG A 26 8.98 -8.58 2.69
C ARG A 26 7.92 -8.07 1.72
N THR A 27 7.12 -7.10 2.14
CA THR A 27 6.09 -6.47 1.30
C THR A 27 6.74 -5.80 0.08
N VAL A 28 7.79 -5.01 0.29
CA VAL A 28 8.57 -4.36 -0.78
C VAL A 28 9.19 -5.39 -1.73
N GLU A 29 9.79 -6.45 -1.19
CA GLU A 29 10.37 -7.52 -2.00
C GLU A 29 9.33 -8.24 -2.87
N ASN A 30 8.15 -8.52 -2.31
CA ASN A 30 7.06 -9.12 -3.07
C ASN A 30 6.49 -8.15 -4.11
N ALA A 31 6.44 -6.85 -3.84
CA ALA A 31 5.97 -5.83 -4.79
C ALA A 31 6.85 -5.79 -6.06
N ALA A 32 8.14 -6.10 -5.92
CA ALA A 32 9.06 -6.13 -7.05
C ALA A 32 8.70 -7.20 -8.11
N ARG A 33 8.00 -8.28 -7.72
CA ARG A 33 7.53 -9.30 -8.69
C ARG A 33 6.51 -8.75 -9.69
N ASP A 34 5.82 -7.68 -9.29
CA ASP A 34 4.73 -7.03 -10.01
C ASP A 34 5.22 -5.76 -10.75
N GLY A 35 6.54 -5.52 -10.76
CA GLY A 35 7.13 -4.36 -11.43
C GLY A 35 7.02 -3.07 -10.63
N ILE A 36 6.78 -3.15 -9.31
CA ILE A 36 6.61 -1.98 -8.44
C ILE A 36 7.94 -1.67 -7.77
N ARG A 37 8.44 -0.44 -7.96
CA ARG A 37 9.60 0.08 -7.25
C ARG A 37 9.14 0.93 -6.07
N VAL A 38 9.61 0.61 -4.87
CA VAL A 38 9.35 1.40 -3.66
C VAL A 38 10.61 2.17 -3.28
N THR A 39 10.49 3.46 -3.06
CA THR A 39 11.57 4.35 -2.62
C THR A 39 11.16 5.15 -1.41
N TYR A 40 12.09 5.34 -0.47
CA TYR A 40 11.89 6.18 0.72
C TYR A 40 12.68 7.46 0.55
N THR A 41 12.00 8.60 0.51
CA THR A 41 12.63 9.91 0.28
C THR A 41 12.11 10.96 1.27
N PRO A 42 12.93 11.92 1.71
CA PRO A 42 12.43 13.05 2.49
C PRO A 42 11.34 13.80 1.72
N SER A 43 10.19 14.07 2.35
CA SER A 43 9.13 14.90 1.76
C SER A 43 8.61 15.92 2.77
N GLY A 44 7.99 16.99 2.27
CA GLY A 44 7.42 18.06 3.09
C GLY A 44 6.27 17.56 3.99
N ALA A 45 5.95 18.32 5.04
CA ALA A 45 5.06 17.93 6.14
C ALA A 45 3.59 17.60 5.77
N GLY A 46 3.22 17.58 4.48
CA GLY A 46 1.87 17.27 3.99
C GLY A 46 1.80 16.11 3.00
N GLN A 47 2.89 15.37 2.78
CA GLN A 47 2.90 14.20 1.87
C GLN A 47 3.46 12.98 2.60
N ALA A 48 2.61 11.97 2.81
CA ALA A 48 2.99 10.69 3.41
C ALA A 48 3.57 9.74 2.37
N GLY A 49 2.93 9.63 1.20
CA GLY A 49 3.38 8.81 0.08
C GLY A 49 2.68 9.17 -1.23
N CYS A 50 3.06 8.49 -2.31
CA CYS A 50 2.40 8.55 -3.60
C CYS A 50 2.76 7.32 -4.47
N ALA A 51 1.77 6.68 -5.06
CA ALA A 51 1.91 5.70 -6.13
C ALA A 51 1.59 6.31 -7.49
N MET A 52 2.36 5.93 -8.50
CA MET A 52 2.12 6.33 -9.88
C MET A 52 2.58 5.29 -10.90
N PRO A 53 1.94 5.20 -12.09
CA PRO A 53 2.51 4.49 -13.22
C PRO A 53 3.88 5.07 -13.56
N THR A 54 4.86 4.19 -13.78
CA THR A 54 6.22 4.65 -14.10
C THR A 54 6.25 5.28 -15.49
N ARG A 55 7.08 6.32 -15.64
CA ARG A 55 7.47 6.87 -16.95
C ARG A 55 8.84 6.36 -17.41
N ALA A 56 9.58 5.71 -16.52
CA ALA A 56 10.91 5.20 -16.82
C ALA A 56 10.80 3.88 -17.59
N GLN A 57 11.65 3.72 -18.61
CA GLN A 57 11.89 2.40 -19.20
C GLN A 57 12.89 1.64 -18.33
N GLY A 58 12.67 0.35 -18.14
CA GLY A 58 13.63 -0.51 -17.46
C GLY A 58 13.02 -1.72 -16.79
N THR A 59 13.85 -2.39 -16.01
CA THR A 59 13.49 -3.57 -15.23
C THR A 59 13.94 -3.43 -13.79
N ILE A 60 13.26 -4.11 -12.88
CA ILE A 60 13.68 -4.32 -11.50
C ILE A 60 13.98 -5.80 -11.25
N SER A 61 14.90 -6.07 -10.35
CA SER A 61 15.28 -7.44 -10.00
C SER A 61 14.33 -7.99 -8.94
N PHE A 62 13.68 -9.11 -9.24
CA PHE A 62 12.88 -9.87 -8.27
C PHE A 62 13.60 -11.16 -7.86
N ILE A 63 13.62 -11.45 -6.56
CA ILE A 63 14.30 -12.63 -6.00
C ILE A 63 13.33 -13.82 -5.97
N ILE A 64 13.54 -14.82 -6.82
CA ILE A 64 12.72 -16.05 -6.83
C ILE A 64 13.25 -17.13 -5.89
N ARG A 65 14.55 -17.08 -5.55
CA ARG A 65 15.18 -18.03 -4.63
C ARG A 65 16.33 -17.36 -3.90
N ARG A 66 16.46 -17.58 -2.59
CA ARG A 66 17.57 -17.06 -1.77
C ARG A 66 18.64 -18.11 -1.46
N LYS A 67 18.24 -19.34 -1.18
CA LYS A 67 19.11 -20.45 -0.79
C LYS A 67 18.86 -21.68 -1.67
N PRO A 68 19.86 -22.53 -1.93
CA PRO A 68 21.28 -22.38 -1.55
C PRO A 68 22.02 -21.28 -2.34
N GLN A 69 21.50 -20.91 -3.52
CA GLN A 69 22.03 -19.83 -4.35
C GLN A 69 20.91 -18.82 -4.67
N ARG A 70 21.25 -17.53 -4.63
CA ARG A 70 20.35 -16.44 -4.97
C ARG A 70 20.07 -16.43 -6.47
N ILE A 71 18.80 -16.59 -6.86
CA ILE A 71 18.33 -16.44 -8.24
C ILE A 71 17.40 -15.24 -8.31
N THR A 72 17.68 -14.36 -9.27
CA THR A 72 16.87 -13.18 -9.58
C THR A 72 16.38 -13.23 -11.02
N VAL A 73 15.22 -12.64 -11.26
CA VAL A 73 14.67 -12.41 -12.61
C VAL A 73 14.44 -10.92 -12.82
N SER A 74 14.59 -10.48 -14.06
CA SER A 74 14.28 -9.09 -14.44
C SER A 74 12.79 -8.96 -14.74
N VAL A 75 12.11 -8.11 -13.99
CA VAL A 75 10.69 -7.78 -14.16
C VAL A 75 10.59 -6.39 -14.74
N ARG A 76 9.75 -6.19 -15.76
CA ARG A 76 9.51 -4.85 -16.32
C ARG A 76 8.99 -3.92 -15.23
N LEU A 77 9.58 -2.73 -15.13
CA LEU A 77 9.08 -1.69 -14.23
C LEU A 77 7.72 -1.18 -14.74
N GLN A 78 6.75 -1.09 -13.83
CA GLN A 78 5.38 -0.68 -14.12
C GLN A 78 4.93 0.50 -13.26
N TYR A 79 5.35 0.54 -11.99
CA TYR A 79 4.91 1.56 -11.03
C TYR A 79 6.08 2.03 -10.17
N ASP A 80 6.04 3.29 -9.77
CA ASP A 80 6.89 3.86 -8.73
C ASP A 80 6.00 4.22 -7.52
N VAL A 81 6.44 3.84 -6.33
CA VAL A 81 5.82 4.16 -5.04
C VAL A 81 6.86 4.90 -4.21
N VAL A 82 6.51 6.11 -3.79
CA VAL A 82 7.37 6.96 -2.96
C VAL A 82 6.75 7.06 -1.58
N ILE A 83 7.54 6.81 -0.54
CA ILE A 83 7.13 6.91 0.86
C ILE A 83 8.01 7.96 1.55
N ASN A 84 7.41 8.80 2.39
CA ASN A 84 8.14 9.81 3.13
C ASN A 84 9.02 9.16 4.20
N SER A 85 10.34 9.32 4.06
CA SER A 85 11.32 8.70 4.97
C SER A 85 11.35 9.34 6.37
N HIS A 86 10.68 10.48 6.59
CA HIS A 86 10.58 11.11 7.91
C HIS A 86 9.49 10.48 8.80
N LEU A 87 8.61 9.65 8.24
CA LEU A 87 7.62 8.90 9.01
C LEU A 87 8.30 7.80 9.83
N ASP A 88 7.70 7.43 10.96
CA ASP A 88 8.13 6.25 11.72
C ASP A 88 7.79 4.95 10.97
N ALA A 89 8.40 3.83 11.37
CA ALA A 89 8.23 2.56 10.66
C ALA A 89 6.76 2.11 10.54
N PRO A 90 5.92 2.25 11.59
CA PRO A 90 4.48 2.06 11.48
C PRO A 90 3.77 2.91 10.42
N ALA A 91 3.99 4.22 10.42
CA ALA A 91 3.34 5.13 9.48
C ALA A 91 3.86 4.91 8.06
N GLN A 92 5.15 4.60 7.89
CA GLN A 92 5.71 4.18 6.59
C GLN A 92 5.00 2.93 6.06
N TYR A 93 4.79 1.92 6.90
CA TYR A 93 4.13 0.69 6.46
C TYR A 93 2.65 0.90 6.14
N SER A 94 1.92 1.65 6.97
CA SER A 94 0.53 2.01 6.69
C SER A 94 0.40 2.79 5.38
N THR A 95 1.32 3.73 5.14
CA THR A 95 1.37 4.48 3.87
C THR A 95 1.66 3.53 2.71
N LEU A 96 2.65 2.63 2.84
CA LEU A 96 2.96 1.65 1.80
C LEU A 96 1.73 0.78 1.45
N LEU A 97 0.97 0.33 2.45
CA LEU A 97 -0.25 -0.44 2.22
C LEU A 97 -1.30 0.34 1.43
N HIS A 98 -1.50 1.61 1.77
CA HIS A 98 -2.42 2.52 1.08
C HIS A 98 -2.00 2.71 -0.39
N GLU A 99 -0.73 3.03 -0.63
CA GLU A 99 -0.21 3.24 -2.00
C GLU A 99 -0.27 1.96 -2.85
N LEU A 100 0.05 0.80 -2.27
CA LEU A 100 -0.10 -0.49 -2.95
C LEU A 100 -1.58 -0.83 -3.19
N ALA A 101 -2.49 -0.41 -2.31
CA ALA A 101 -3.92 -0.62 -2.51
C ALA A 101 -4.43 0.16 -3.74
N HIS A 102 -3.96 1.38 -4.02
CA HIS A 102 -4.28 2.06 -5.28
C HIS A 102 -3.87 1.25 -6.51
N ILE A 103 -2.69 0.61 -6.48
CA ILE A 103 -2.22 -0.23 -7.59
C ILE A 103 -3.09 -1.47 -7.72
N TYR A 104 -3.21 -2.27 -6.66
CA TYR A 104 -3.87 -3.58 -6.73
C TYR A 104 -5.39 -3.48 -6.79
N CYS A 105 -6.03 -2.41 -6.32
CA CYS A 105 -7.44 -2.14 -6.60
C CYS A 105 -7.68 -1.71 -8.05
N GLY A 106 -6.62 -1.46 -8.82
CA GLY A 106 -6.68 -1.14 -10.24
C GLY A 106 -6.82 0.35 -10.55
N HIS A 107 -6.72 1.22 -9.55
CA HIS A 107 -6.94 2.67 -9.69
C HIS A 107 -5.88 3.31 -10.61
N LEU A 108 -4.68 2.74 -10.64
CA LEU A 108 -3.58 3.14 -11.54
C LEU A 108 -3.48 2.27 -12.81
N GLY A 109 -4.51 1.46 -13.08
CA GLY A 109 -4.54 0.54 -14.21
C GLY A 109 -3.89 -0.80 -13.91
N THR A 110 -3.68 -1.60 -14.95
CA THR A 110 -3.09 -2.93 -14.83
C THR A 110 -2.15 -3.23 -15.99
N PRO A 111 -1.01 -3.89 -15.75
CA PRO A 111 -0.19 -4.43 -16.84
C PRO A 111 -0.79 -5.73 -17.40
N ASN A 112 -1.71 -6.37 -16.68
CA ASN A 112 -2.35 -7.63 -17.07
C ASN A 112 -3.70 -7.79 -16.36
N GLU A 113 -4.79 -7.77 -17.12
CA GLU A 113 -6.16 -7.91 -16.61
C GLU A 113 -6.41 -9.22 -15.84
N LYS A 114 -5.57 -10.25 -16.03
CA LYS A 114 -5.64 -11.49 -15.22
C LYS A 114 -5.11 -11.31 -13.81
N TRP A 115 -4.26 -10.31 -13.55
CA TRP A 115 -3.69 -10.06 -12.22
C TRP A 115 -4.65 -9.25 -11.37
N TRP A 116 -5.14 -8.13 -11.91
CA TRP A 116 -6.20 -7.30 -11.34
C TRP A 116 -6.82 -6.45 -12.46
N PRO A 117 -8.08 -6.01 -12.29
CA PRO A 117 -8.79 -5.23 -13.31
C PRO A 117 -8.25 -3.79 -13.41
N ALA A 118 -8.30 -3.17 -14.59
CA ALA A 118 -8.12 -1.71 -14.71
C ALA A 118 -9.36 -0.93 -14.26
N ARG A 119 -9.20 0.03 -13.35
CA ARG A 119 -10.27 0.88 -12.77
C ARG A 119 -9.87 2.37 -12.73
N ILE A 120 -9.25 2.87 -13.80
CA ILE A 120 -8.60 4.20 -13.91
C ILE A 120 -9.59 5.40 -13.95
N ARG A 121 -10.89 5.17 -13.81
CA ARG A 121 -11.94 6.22 -13.96
C ARG A 121 -12.95 6.25 -12.82
N LEU A 122 -12.54 5.77 -11.65
CA LEU A 122 -13.38 5.93 -10.46
C LEU A 122 -13.35 7.38 -9.98
N PRO A 123 -14.41 7.85 -9.32
CA PRO A 123 -14.35 9.08 -8.56
C PRO A 123 -13.24 9.00 -7.50
N HIS A 124 -12.49 10.08 -7.31
CA HIS A 124 -11.40 10.13 -6.32
C HIS A 124 -11.85 9.76 -4.90
N ALA A 125 -13.04 10.21 -4.47
CA ALA A 125 -13.55 9.80 -3.16
C ALA A 125 -13.74 8.27 -3.04
N GLN A 126 -14.05 7.58 -4.13
CA GLN A 126 -14.20 6.12 -4.13
C GLN A 126 -12.85 5.40 -4.13
N ASP A 127 -11.87 5.85 -4.93
CA ASP A 127 -10.58 5.16 -5.00
C ASP A 127 -9.76 5.30 -3.71
N GLU A 128 -9.76 6.49 -3.11
CA GLU A 128 -9.19 6.75 -1.77
C GLU A 128 -9.89 5.89 -0.70
N PHE A 129 -11.22 5.89 -0.68
CA PHE A 129 -11.98 5.13 0.31
C PHE A 129 -11.70 3.62 0.23
N GLU A 130 -11.55 3.07 -0.97
CA GLU A 130 -11.17 1.67 -1.18
C GLU A 130 -9.71 1.40 -0.78
N ALA A 131 -8.78 2.29 -1.13
CA ALA A 131 -7.36 2.15 -0.78
C ALA A 131 -7.13 2.20 0.73
N GLU A 132 -7.76 3.18 1.37
CA GLU A 132 -7.71 3.39 2.81
C GLU A 132 -8.39 2.28 3.60
N SER A 133 -9.58 1.83 3.17
CA SER A 133 -10.25 0.67 3.76
C SER A 133 -9.38 -0.58 3.69
N THR A 134 -8.68 -0.79 2.58
CA THR A 134 -7.76 -1.92 2.40
C THR A 134 -6.57 -1.82 3.35
N ALA A 135 -5.91 -0.67 3.43
CA ALA A 135 -4.77 -0.44 4.32
C ALA A 135 -5.16 -0.64 5.79
N TYR A 136 -6.33 -0.12 6.18
CA TYR A 136 -6.89 -0.31 7.52
C TYR A 136 -7.15 -1.78 7.85
N LEU A 137 -7.78 -2.53 6.94
CA LEU A 137 -8.07 -3.94 7.17
C LEU A 137 -6.81 -4.78 7.35
N VAL A 138 -5.72 -4.46 6.63
CA VAL A 138 -4.44 -5.15 6.80
C VAL A 138 -3.80 -4.74 8.14
N ALA A 139 -3.72 -3.44 8.42
CA ALA A 139 -3.11 -2.94 9.66
C ALA A 139 -3.83 -3.46 10.92
N SER A 140 -5.15 -3.46 10.94
CA SER A 140 -5.96 -3.94 12.07
C SER A 140 -5.81 -5.44 12.37
N ARG A 141 -5.33 -6.24 11.42
CA ARG A 141 -5.00 -7.66 11.66
C ARG A 141 -3.67 -7.86 12.38
N HIS A 142 -2.78 -6.88 12.30
CA HIS A 142 -1.49 -6.91 12.98
C HIS A 142 -1.53 -6.24 14.34
N ASP A 143 -2.52 -5.39 14.60
CA ASP A 143 -2.82 -4.84 15.93
C ASP A 143 -4.30 -4.46 16.05
N SER A 144 -5.00 -5.02 17.05
CA SER A 144 -6.41 -4.71 17.34
C SER A 144 -6.65 -3.29 17.88
N THR A 145 -5.59 -2.57 18.25
CA THR A 145 -5.64 -1.17 18.71
C THR A 145 -5.59 -0.17 17.56
N VAL A 146 -5.37 -0.63 16.32
CA VAL A 146 -5.50 0.19 15.10
C VAL A 146 -6.94 0.69 15.02
N GLN A 147 -7.13 1.92 15.47
CA GLN A 147 -8.42 2.58 15.40
C GLN A 147 -8.62 3.11 14.00
N PHE A 148 -9.83 2.94 13.46
CA PHE A 148 -10.22 3.54 12.20
C PHE A 148 -9.96 5.04 12.33
N PRO A 149 -9.06 5.61 11.52
CA PRO A 149 -8.80 7.02 11.72
C PRO A 149 -10.02 7.82 11.25
N PRO A 150 -10.19 9.03 11.77
CA PRO A 150 -11.35 9.86 11.46
C PRO A 150 -11.35 10.33 9.99
N TYR A 151 -10.36 9.94 9.19
CA TYR A 151 -10.18 10.35 7.80
C TYR A 151 -11.17 9.69 6.82
N LEU A 152 -11.80 8.55 7.17
CA LEU A 152 -12.85 8.00 6.30
C LEU A 152 -14.09 8.90 6.26
N ASP A 153 -14.24 9.77 7.26
CA ASP A 153 -15.26 10.82 7.23
C ASP A 153 -14.87 11.98 6.28
N GLN A 154 -13.59 12.13 5.91
CA GLN A 154 -13.11 13.13 4.94
C GLN A 154 -13.44 12.75 3.50
N HIS A 155 -13.59 11.46 3.23
CA HIS A 155 -13.99 10.94 1.93
C HIS A 155 -15.51 10.76 1.81
N LEU A 156 -16.30 11.24 2.78
CA LEU A 156 -17.75 11.32 2.60
C LEU A 156 -18.05 12.15 1.35
N THR A 157 -19.02 11.67 0.58
CA THR A 157 -19.61 12.46 -0.51
C THR A 157 -20.08 13.82 0.02
N ALA A 158 -20.31 14.78 -0.88
CA ALA A 158 -20.80 16.11 -0.52
C ALA A 158 -22.07 16.12 0.38
N ASN A 159 -22.80 14.99 0.43
CA ASN A 159 -24.00 14.79 1.25
C ASN A 159 -23.76 14.01 2.56
N GLY A 160 -22.51 13.78 2.96
CA GLY A 160 -22.18 13.02 4.18
C GLY A 160 -22.40 11.50 4.05
N GLN A 161 -22.59 10.98 2.83
CA GLN A 161 -22.73 9.54 2.58
C GLN A 161 -21.38 8.91 2.23
N ARG A 162 -21.16 7.67 2.69
CA ARG A 162 -19.97 6.89 2.31
C ARG A 162 -19.95 6.66 0.79
N PRO A 163 -18.81 6.86 0.10
CA PRO A 163 -18.68 6.54 -1.32
C PRO A 163 -19.05 5.07 -1.59
N PRO A 164 -19.56 4.76 -2.78
CA PRO A 164 -19.69 3.37 -3.21
C PRO A 164 -18.30 2.72 -3.20
N MET A 165 -18.21 1.47 -2.76
CA MET A 165 -16.95 0.70 -2.77
C MET A 165 -17.17 -0.72 -3.26
N SER A 166 -16.14 -1.30 -3.89
CA SER A 166 -16.12 -2.73 -4.19
C SER A 166 -15.56 -3.53 -3.02
N PHE A 167 -16.45 -4.08 -2.19
CA PHE A 167 -16.06 -4.96 -1.08
C PHE A 167 -15.25 -6.18 -1.54
N ASP A 168 -15.60 -6.78 -2.68
CA ASP A 168 -14.84 -7.88 -3.28
C ASP A 168 -13.39 -7.47 -3.54
N ARG A 169 -13.16 -6.30 -4.15
CA ARG A 169 -11.81 -5.78 -4.40
C ARG A 169 -11.06 -5.50 -3.12
N VAL A 170 -11.67 -4.77 -2.19
CA VAL A 170 -11.03 -4.43 -0.91
C VAL A 170 -10.62 -5.68 -0.14
N LEU A 171 -11.49 -6.68 -0.02
CA LEU A 171 -11.18 -7.92 0.69
C LEU A 171 -10.10 -8.74 -0.03
N LYS A 172 -10.17 -8.84 -1.36
CA LYS A 172 -9.18 -9.57 -2.16
C LYS A 172 -7.79 -8.93 -2.09
N VAL A 173 -7.72 -7.60 -2.20
CA VAL A 173 -6.46 -6.86 -2.11
C VAL A 173 -5.91 -6.90 -0.68
N SER A 174 -6.78 -6.79 0.34
CA SER A 174 -6.35 -6.92 1.75
C SER A 174 -5.67 -8.27 2.00
N LYS A 175 -6.28 -9.37 1.50
CA LYS A 175 -5.70 -10.71 1.61
C LYS A 175 -4.35 -10.85 0.90
N GLU A 176 -4.21 -10.19 -0.25
CA GLU A 176 -2.98 -10.19 -1.03
C GLU A 176 -1.86 -9.40 -0.34
N LEU A 177 -2.15 -8.21 0.18
CA LEU A 177 -1.18 -7.40 0.92
C LEU A 177 -0.73 -8.07 2.23
N GLU A 178 -1.66 -8.72 2.95
CA GLU A 178 -1.31 -9.55 4.12
C GLU A 178 -0.36 -10.70 3.72
N ASP A 179 -0.63 -11.36 2.60
CA ASP A 179 0.24 -12.42 2.08
C ASP A 179 1.63 -11.87 1.68
N MET A 180 1.69 -10.67 1.11
CA MET A 180 2.95 -10.00 0.79
C MET A 180 3.80 -9.73 2.04
N GLY A 181 3.18 -9.39 3.17
CA GLY A 181 3.87 -9.15 4.43
C GLY A 181 4.30 -10.42 5.18
N THR A 182 3.62 -11.55 4.94
CA THR A 182 3.79 -12.77 5.77
C THR A 182 4.61 -13.87 5.10
N LYS A 183 4.59 -13.99 3.77
CA LYS A 183 5.29 -15.07 3.04
C LYS A 183 5.90 -14.61 1.72
N PRO A 184 6.97 -15.26 1.22
CA PRO A 184 7.43 -15.02 -0.14
C PRO A 184 6.35 -15.45 -1.13
N LEU A 185 6.13 -14.65 -2.18
CA LEU A 185 5.17 -14.97 -3.21
C LEU A 185 5.87 -15.40 -4.50
N PRO A 186 5.29 -16.34 -5.27
CA PRO A 186 5.84 -16.73 -6.56
C PRO A 186 5.66 -15.61 -7.60
N MET A 187 6.38 -15.72 -8.71
CA MET A 187 6.15 -14.93 -9.90
C MET A 187 4.69 -15.03 -10.36
N ARG A 188 4.15 -13.91 -10.86
CA ARG A 188 2.86 -13.92 -11.54
C ARG A 188 2.91 -14.79 -12.78
N LYS A 189 1.79 -15.44 -13.08
CA LYS A 189 1.59 -16.13 -14.35
C LYS A 189 1.18 -15.13 -15.44
N PRO A 190 1.62 -15.29 -16.70
CA PRO A 190 1.18 -14.46 -17.82
C PRO A 190 -0.34 -14.54 -18.11
#